data_AF-A0A9E1HIX8-F1
#
_entry.id   AF-A0A9E1HIX8-F1
#
_cell.length_a   1.000
_cell.length_b   1.000
_cell.length_c   1.000
_cell.angle_alpha   90.00
_cell.angle_beta   90.00
_cell.angle_gamma   90.00
#
_symmetry.space_group_name_H-M   'P 1'
#
loop_
_entity.id
_entity.type
_entity.pdbx_description
1 polymer ?
#
loop_
_entity_poly.entity_id
_entity_poly.type
_entity_poly.pdbx_seq_one_letter_code
_entity_poly.pdbx_strand_id
1 'polypeptide(L)'
;MTKKYHLEKDKKVKKVNDSSLKQIDGYSFKPKNKIKYPGVIVTKIDVMNPTFIEKLLKKKVKKKLDIYLQYLIYLLNETDGEEGATDMVLDELERYRQMVNNCYQKYLSEKYMKIFNEKIEFMKYEVKRRKKEMEQINYQEGLEEERRRSR
;
A
#
# COMPACT_ATOMS: atom_id res chain seq x y z
N MET A 1 25.06 8.73 -25.19
CA MET A 1 25.04 7.49 -24.37
C MET A 1 23.92 6.59 -24.86
N THR A 2 24.24 5.59 -25.67
CA THR A 2 23.26 4.70 -26.33
C THR A 2 22.90 3.57 -25.36
N LYS A 3 21.70 3.61 -24.76
CA LYS A 3 21.19 2.52 -23.92
C LYS A 3 20.81 1.34 -24.82
N LYS A 4 21.63 0.28 -24.82
CA LYS A 4 21.33 -0.97 -25.51
C LYS A 4 20.35 -1.77 -24.66
N TYR A 5 19.16 -2.02 -25.18
CA TYR A 5 18.18 -2.94 -24.59
C TYR A 5 18.24 -4.25 -25.38
N HIS A 6 18.30 -5.38 -24.67
CA HIS A 6 18.24 -6.71 -25.26
C HIS A 6 16.83 -7.27 -25.03
N LEU A 7 16.10 -7.54 -26.12
CA LEU A 7 14.77 -8.15 -26.11
C LEU A 7 14.95 -9.58 -26.61
N GLU A 8 14.86 -10.56 -25.71
CA GLU A 8 14.92 -11.96 -26.09
C GLU A 8 13.49 -12.54 -26.10
N LYS A 9 13.08 -13.08 -27.25
CA LYS A 9 11.78 -13.74 -27.42
C LYS A 9 12.00 -15.24 -27.23
N ASP A 10 11.65 -15.72 -26.05
CA ASP A 10 11.88 -17.10 -25.63
C ASP A 10 11.08 -18.08 -26.52
N LYS A 11 11.79 -18.75 -27.44
CA LYS A 11 11.25 -19.84 -28.26
C LYS A 11 11.81 -21.15 -27.71
N LYS A 12 11.03 -21.74 -26.81
CA LYS A 12 11.21 -23.08 -26.22
C LYS A 12 12.38 -23.17 -25.23
N VAL A 13 11.97 -23.27 -23.97
CA VAL A 13 12.67 -23.84 -22.81
C VAL A 13 13.71 -24.89 -23.21
N LYS A 14 14.97 -24.47 -23.34
CA LYS A 14 16.13 -25.31 -23.06
C LYS A 14 16.69 -24.82 -21.74
N LYS A 15 16.32 -25.50 -20.64
CA LYS A 15 16.93 -25.29 -19.33
C LYS A 15 18.44 -25.52 -19.47
N VAL A 16 19.20 -24.43 -19.51
CA VAL A 16 20.62 -24.47 -19.19
C VAL A 16 20.67 -24.46 -17.66
N ASN A 17 20.86 -25.64 -17.07
CA ASN A 17 21.23 -25.76 -15.67
C ASN A 17 22.69 -25.34 -15.56
N ASP A 18 22.95 -24.05 -15.38
CA ASP A 18 24.22 -23.60 -14.81
C ASP A 18 24.05 -23.51 -13.30
N SER A 19 24.44 -24.60 -12.64
CA SER A 19 24.36 -24.87 -11.21
C SER A 19 25.31 -24.00 -10.36
N SER A 20 25.56 -22.75 -10.76
CA SER A 20 26.46 -21.82 -10.05
C SER A 20 25.90 -20.40 -9.85
N LEU A 21 24.70 -20.08 -10.36
CA LEU A 21 24.00 -18.86 -9.98
C LEU A 21 23.21 -19.14 -8.69
N LYS A 22 23.73 -18.67 -7.55
CA LYS A 22 22.94 -18.47 -6.31
C LYS A 22 21.55 -18.01 -6.73
N GLN A 23 20.51 -18.76 -6.39
CA GLN A 23 19.10 -18.48 -6.67
C GLN A 23 18.85 -16.97 -6.52
N ILE A 24 18.89 -16.20 -7.61
CA ILE A 24 18.77 -14.74 -7.53
C ILE A 24 17.29 -14.48 -7.30
N ASP A 25 16.95 -14.18 -6.05
CA ASP A 25 15.59 -13.99 -5.62
C ASP A 25 15.02 -12.71 -6.26
N GLY A 26 14.35 -12.87 -7.40
CA GLY A 26 13.78 -11.77 -8.18
C GLY A 26 12.44 -11.28 -7.64
N TYR A 27 12.01 -10.10 -8.06
CA TYR A 27 10.65 -9.59 -7.84
C TYR A 27 9.84 -9.63 -9.12
N SER A 28 8.75 -10.40 -9.09
CA SER A 28 7.81 -10.57 -10.20
C SER A 28 6.57 -9.68 -10.02
N PHE A 29 6.16 -8.97 -11.07
CA PHE A 29 4.87 -8.27 -11.06
C PHE A 29 4.22 -8.20 -12.44
N LYS A 30 2.89 -8.06 -12.47
CA LYS A 30 2.12 -7.84 -13.69
C LYS A 30 1.99 -6.34 -13.95
N PRO A 31 2.44 -5.83 -15.10
CA PRO A 31 2.26 -4.43 -15.45
C PRO A 31 0.79 -4.14 -15.79
N LYS A 32 0.35 -2.90 -15.56
CA LYS A 32 -1.04 -2.49 -15.84
C LYS A 32 -1.32 -2.21 -17.32
N ASN A 33 -0.32 -2.26 -18.20
CA ASN A 33 -0.42 -2.03 -19.64
C ASN A 33 -1.25 -0.79 -20.04
N LYS A 34 -1.16 0.30 -19.26
CA LYS A 34 -1.90 1.55 -19.52
C LYS A 34 -1.41 2.29 -20.77
N ILE A 35 -0.15 2.08 -21.15
CA ILE A 35 0.45 2.67 -22.34
C ILE A 35 0.28 1.63 -23.46
N LYS A 36 -0.36 2.05 -24.55
CA LYS A 36 -0.52 1.20 -25.73
C LYS A 36 0.83 1.09 -26.44
N TYR A 37 1.39 -0.11 -26.48
CA TYR A 37 2.51 -0.44 -27.34
C TYR A 37 1.98 -1.19 -28.57
N PRO A 38 2.43 -0.86 -29.79
CA PRO A 38 1.98 -1.58 -30.98
C PRO A 38 2.34 -3.08 -30.87
N GLY A 39 1.33 -3.94 -30.83
CA GLY A 39 1.49 -5.39 -30.94
C GLY A 39 2.13 -6.11 -29.74
N VAL A 40 2.38 -5.45 -28.61
CA VAL A 40 3.02 -6.07 -27.44
C VAL A 40 2.21 -5.83 -26.17
N ILE A 41 1.73 -6.92 -25.57
CA ILE A 41 1.11 -6.93 -24.24
C ILE A 41 2.08 -7.62 -23.29
N VAL A 42 2.61 -6.87 -22.32
CA VAL A 42 3.50 -7.44 -21.32
C VAL A 42 2.66 -8.11 -20.24
N THR A 43 2.81 -9.42 -20.06
CA THR A 43 2.03 -10.19 -19.09
C THR A 43 2.69 -10.24 -17.71
N LYS A 44 4.03 -10.26 -17.67
CA LYS A 44 4.84 -10.36 -16.45
C LYS A 44 6.18 -9.66 -16.64
N ILE A 45 6.66 -9.01 -15.59
CA ILE A 45 8.01 -8.43 -15.51
C ILE A 45 8.71 -9.06 -14.31
N ASP A 46 9.91 -9.56 -14.54
CA ASP A 46 10.80 -10.13 -13.53
C ASP A 46 12.02 -9.23 -13.37
N VAL A 47 12.21 -8.72 -12.15
CA VAL A 47 13.32 -7.83 -11.81
C VAL A 47 14.30 -8.58 -10.93
N MET A 48 15.57 -8.61 -11.33
CA MET A 48 16.64 -9.31 -10.59
C MET A 48 17.58 -8.38 -9.82
N ASN A 49 17.62 -7.07 -10.15
CA ASN A 49 18.53 -6.12 -9.50
C ASN A 49 17.99 -5.71 -8.11
N PRO A 50 18.65 -6.09 -7.00
CA PRO A 50 18.14 -5.85 -5.64
C PRO A 50 17.91 -4.36 -5.33
N THR A 51 18.84 -3.50 -5.70
CA THR A 51 18.74 -2.04 -5.50
C THR A 51 17.55 -1.44 -6.26
N PHE A 52 17.26 -1.97 -7.45
CA PHE A 52 16.11 -1.53 -8.22
C PHE A 52 14.80 -2.05 -7.62
N ILE A 53 14.76 -3.30 -7.16
CA ILE A 53 13.60 -3.88 -6.46
C ILE A 53 13.27 -3.04 -5.22
N GLU A 54 14.27 -2.74 -4.39
CA GLU A 54 14.08 -1.94 -3.18
C GLU A 54 13.49 -0.56 -3.51
N LYS A 55 14.07 0.16 -4.49
CA LYS A 55 13.55 1.48 -4.93
C LYS A 55 12.13 1.39 -5.47
N LEU A 56 11.84 0.37 -6.28
CA LEU A 56 10.51 0.14 -6.85
C LEU A 56 9.48 -0.09 -5.74
N LEU A 57 9.79 -0.97 -4.79
CA LEU A 57 8.91 -1.31 -3.68
C LEU A 57 8.71 -0.13 -2.74
N LYS A 58 9.77 0.61 -2.38
CA LYS A 58 9.65 1.86 -1.60
C LYS A 58 8.70 2.86 -2.26
N LYS A 59 8.81 3.05 -3.58
CA LYS A 59 7.91 3.94 -4.34
C LYS A 59 6.48 3.44 -4.33
N LYS A 60 6.28 2.13 -4.50
CA LYS A 60 4.95 1.49 -4.47
C LYS A 60 4.31 1.63 -3.10
N VAL A 61 5.09 1.39 -2.04
CA VAL A 61 4.63 1.48 -0.65
C VAL A 61 4.24 2.91 -0.31
N LYS A 62 5.11 3.88 -0.62
CA LYS A 62 4.84 5.31 -0.41
C LYS A 62 3.56 5.75 -1.10
N LYS A 63 3.40 5.44 -2.40
CA LYS A 63 2.22 5.86 -3.17
C LYS A 63 0.91 5.36 -2.56
N LYS A 64 0.89 4.13 -2.05
CA LYS A 64 -0.33 3.56 -1.45
C LYS A 64 -0.56 4.14 -0.05
N LEU A 65 0.49 4.42 0.71
CA LEU A 65 0.40 5.12 2.00
C LEU A 65 -0.14 6.56 1.83
N ASP A 66 0.31 7.29 0.81
CA ASP A 66 -0.17 8.64 0.50
C ASP A 66 -1.68 8.65 0.20
N ILE A 67 -2.20 7.61 -0.46
CA ILE A 67 -3.65 7.45 -0.69
C ILE A 67 -4.40 7.26 0.64
N TYR A 68 -3.88 6.42 1.54
CA TYR A 68 -4.51 6.23 2.86
C TYR A 68 -4.47 7.52 3.69
N LEU A 69 -3.39 8.29 3.62
CA LEU A 69 -3.31 9.61 4.26
C LEU A 69 -4.34 10.59 3.70
N GLN A 70 -4.54 10.63 2.39
CA GLN A 70 -5.58 11.47 1.77
C GLN A 70 -6.98 11.07 2.25
N TYR A 71 -7.25 9.77 2.33
CA TYR A 71 -8.53 9.28 2.82
C TYR A 71 -8.73 9.58 4.31
N LEU A 72 -7.68 9.50 5.12
CA LEU A 72 -7.70 9.91 6.52
C LEU A 72 -8.03 11.40 6.66
N ILE A 73 -7.39 12.27 5.88
CA ILE A 73 -7.67 13.72 5.87
C ILE A 73 -9.12 14.00 5.47
N TYR A 74 -9.63 13.28 4.48
CA TYR A 74 -11.03 13.37 4.06
C TYR A 74 -11.98 13.05 5.24
N LEU A 75 -11.78 11.91 5.93
CA LEU A 75 -12.58 11.53 7.08
C LEU A 75 -12.44 12.47 8.28
N LEU A 76 -11.27 13.11 8.45
CA LEU A 76 -11.07 14.10 9.52
C LEU A 76 -11.88 15.38 9.26
N ASN A 77 -12.06 15.77 8.00
CA ASN A 77 -12.65 17.04 7.61
C ASN A 77 -14.15 16.98 7.28
N GLU A 78 -14.70 15.80 6.97
CA GLU A 78 -16.14 15.66 6.79
C GLU A 78 -16.84 15.49 8.14
N THR A 79 -17.81 16.36 8.41
CA THR A 79 -18.64 16.39 9.62
C THR A 79 -19.77 15.36 9.60
N ASP A 80 -20.13 14.87 8.41
CA ASP A 80 -21.28 13.96 8.20
C ASP A 80 -20.79 12.55 7.83
N GLY A 81 -19.76 12.07 8.54
CA GLY A 81 -19.11 10.81 8.22
C GLY A 81 -20.07 9.61 8.29
N GLU A 82 -20.07 8.76 7.26
CA GLU A 82 -20.78 7.49 7.28
C GLU A 82 -20.35 6.63 8.47
N GLU A 83 -21.34 6.10 9.21
CA GLU A 83 -21.12 5.21 10.33
C GLU A 83 -20.26 3.99 9.88
N GLY A 84 -19.15 3.77 10.58
CA GLY A 84 -18.21 2.67 10.27
C GLY A 84 -17.11 2.99 9.24
N ALA A 85 -17.09 4.18 8.62
CA ALA A 85 -16.01 4.59 7.72
C ALA A 85 -14.64 4.56 8.40
N THR A 86 -14.59 4.93 9.67
CA THR A 86 -13.38 4.91 10.50
C THR A 86 -12.85 3.49 10.74
N ASP A 87 -13.74 2.53 10.95
CA ASP A 87 -13.37 1.12 11.17
C ASP A 87 -12.85 0.47 9.88
N MET A 88 -13.49 0.78 8.75
CA MET A 88 -12.99 0.34 7.44
C MET A 88 -11.55 0.80 7.17
N VAL A 89 -11.19 2.03 7.58
CA VAL A 89 -9.81 2.52 7.44
C VAL A 89 -8.84 1.75 8.32
N LEU A 90 -9.21 1.46 9.56
CA LEU A 90 -8.36 0.70 10.47
C LEU A 90 -8.06 -0.69 9.91
N ASP A 91 -9.08 -1.37 9.39
CA ASP A 91 -8.94 -2.69 8.78
C ASP A 91 -8.09 -2.65 7.51
N GLU A 92 -8.30 -1.66 6.63
CA GLU A 92 -7.51 -1.49 5.42
C GLU A 92 -6.04 -1.17 5.71
N LEU A 93 -5.75 -0.34 6.73
CA LEU A 93 -4.38 -0.06 7.19
C LEU A 93 -3.70 -1.33 7.72
N GLU A 94 -4.42 -2.14 8.49
CA GLU A 94 -3.90 -3.40 9.04
C GLU A 94 -3.63 -4.42 7.93
N ARG A 95 -4.59 -4.62 7.02
CA ARG A 95 -4.43 -5.47 5.83
C ARG A 95 -3.23 -5.04 4.99
N TYR A 96 -3.07 -3.72 4.80
CA TYR A 96 -1.95 -3.19 4.04
C TYR A 96 -0.61 -3.43 4.74
N ARG A 97 -0.54 -3.22 6.07
CA ARG A 97 0.64 -3.52 6.89
C ARG A 97 1.07 -4.97 6.73
N GLN A 98 0.12 -5.90 6.86
CA GLN A 98 0.36 -7.33 6.70
C GLN A 98 0.86 -7.67 5.30
N MET A 99 0.26 -7.10 4.24
CA MET A 99 0.71 -7.32 2.86
C MET A 99 2.16 -6.85 2.65
N VAL A 100 2.52 -5.67 3.18
CA VAL A 100 3.89 -5.15 3.06
C VAL A 100 4.89 -6.01 3.85
N ASN A 101 4.55 -6.42 5.06
CA ASN A 101 5.40 -7.30 5.88
C ASN A 101 5.60 -8.65 5.18
N ASN A 102 4.53 -9.30 4.72
CA ASN A 102 4.62 -10.63 4.13
C ASN A 102 5.30 -10.63 2.75
N CYS A 103 5.01 -9.64 1.91
CA CYS A 103 5.46 -9.65 0.52
C CYS A 103 6.78 -8.88 0.29
N TYR A 104 7.07 -7.86 1.09
CA TYR A 104 8.17 -6.93 0.82
C TYR A 104 9.30 -6.93 1.84
N GLN A 105 9.11 -7.53 3.03
CA GLN A 105 10.14 -7.58 4.07
C GLN A 105 11.47 -8.13 3.56
N LYS A 106 11.45 -9.16 2.70
CA LYS A 106 12.68 -9.76 2.15
C LYS A 106 13.49 -8.85 1.22
N TYR A 107 12.88 -7.77 0.72
CA TYR A 107 13.50 -6.84 -0.23
C TYR A 107 13.77 -5.45 0.36
N LEU A 108 13.28 -5.19 1.58
CA LEU A 108 13.35 -3.90 2.24
C LEU A 108 14.23 -4.00 3.48
N SER A 109 15.02 -2.97 3.75
CA SER A 109 15.85 -2.95 4.95
C SER A 109 15.00 -2.94 6.22
N GLU A 110 15.51 -3.55 7.29
CA GLU A 110 14.86 -3.59 8.61
C GLU A 110 14.52 -2.18 9.11
N LYS A 111 15.45 -1.23 8.94
CA LYS A 111 15.24 0.19 9.26
C LYS A 111 14.03 0.77 8.52
N TYR A 112 13.86 0.45 7.22
CA TYR A 112 12.72 0.93 6.46
C TYR A 112 11.41 0.29 6.95
N MET A 113 11.43 -1.02 7.22
CA MET A 113 10.27 -1.74 7.74
C MET A 113 9.84 -1.22 9.12
N LYS A 114 10.79 -0.91 10.00
CA LYS A 114 10.52 -0.28 11.30
C LYS A 114 9.80 1.06 11.15
N ILE A 115 10.37 1.97 10.34
CA ILE A 115 9.77 3.29 10.08
C ILE A 115 8.39 3.15 9.42
N PHE A 116 8.21 2.18 8.53
CA PHE A 116 6.92 1.90 7.90
C PHE A 116 5.87 1.49 8.95
N ASN A 117 6.19 0.55 9.83
CA ASN A 117 5.27 0.10 10.88
C ASN A 117 4.94 1.23 11.87
N GLU A 118 5.94 2.02 12.29
CA GLU A 118 5.72 3.20 13.14
C GLU A 118 4.75 4.20 12.50
N LYS A 119 4.88 4.45 11.18
CA LYS A 119 3.95 5.32 10.45
C LYS A 119 2.53 4.78 10.39
N ILE A 120 2.36 3.48 10.19
CA ILE A 120 1.03 2.85 10.19
C ILE A 120 0.40 2.94 11.59
N GLU A 121 1.15 2.66 12.65
CA GLU A 121 0.64 2.77 14.02
C GLU A 121 0.26 4.21 14.37
N PHE A 122 1.06 5.19 13.95
CA PHE A 122 0.70 6.60 14.11
C PHE A 122 -0.61 6.94 13.39
N MET A 123 -0.81 6.49 12.16
CA MET A 123 -2.09 6.71 11.45
C MET A 123 -3.26 6.06 12.19
N LYS A 124 -3.11 4.80 12.64
CA LYS A 124 -4.15 4.11 13.40
C LYS A 124 -4.50 4.84 14.70
N TYR A 125 -3.51 5.41 15.37
CA TYR A 125 -3.73 6.24 16.56
C TYR A 125 -4.58 7.47 16.25
N GLU A 126 -4.26 8.21 15.19
CA GLU A 126 -5.02 9.40 14.76
C GLU A 126 -6.47 9.05 14.39
N VAL A 127 -6.67 7.96 13.65
CA VAL A 127 -8.02 7.45 13.29
C VAL A 127 -8.84 7.13 14.55
N LYS A 128 -8.26 6.41 15.51
CA LYS A 128 -8.93 6.06 16.78
C LYS A 128 -9.24 7.30 17.63
N ARG A 129 -8.34 8.29 17.65
CA ARG A 129 -8.57 9.55 18.36
C ARG A 129 -9.80 10.24 17.79
N ARG A 130 -9.89 10.38 16.46
CA ARG A 130 -11.05 10.97 15.79
C ARG A 130 -12.34 10.20 16.05
N LYS A 131 -12.30 8.86 16.00
CA LYS A 131 -13.48 8.02 16.29
C LYS A 131 -14.09 8.40 17.64
N LYS A 132 -13.25 8.48 18.67
CA LYS A 132 -13.65 8.83 20.03
C LYS A 132 -14.22 10.24 20.13
N GLU A 133 -13.64 11.19 19.40
CA GLU A 133 -14.17 12.56 19.33
C GLU A 133 -15.58 12.58 18.70
N MET A 134 -15.81 11.84 17.62
CA MET A 134 -17.15 11.73 17.01
C MET A 134 -18.17 11.07 17.93
N GLU A 135 -17.80 9.98 18.59
CA GLU A 135 -18.66 9.30 19.57
C GLU A 135 -19.10 10.24 20.70
N GLN A 136 -18.20 11.11 21.17
CA GLN A 136 -18.50 12.10 22.20
C GLN A 136 -19.45 13.20 21.72
N ILE A 137 -19.25 13.69 20.49
CA ILE A 137 -20.12 14.70 19.88
C ILE A 137 -21.54 14.14 19.71
N ASN A 138 -21.68 12.96 19.09
CA ASN A 138 -22.97 12.34 18.85
C ASN A 138 -23.72 12.05 20.16
N TYR A 139 -23.01 11.66 21.21
CA TYR A 139 -23.60 11.46 22.54
C TYR A 139 -24.15 12.78 23.13
N GLN A 140 -23.41 13.88 23.00
CA GLN A 140 -23.85 15.19 23.48
C GLN A 140 -25.07 15.71 22.69
N GLU A 141 -25.06 15.56 21.37
CA GLU A 141 -26.18 15.95 20.50
C GLU A 141 -27.46 15.17 20.85
N GLY A 142 -27.36 13.86 21.06
CA GLY A 142 -28.49 13.03 21.50
C GLY A 142 -29.11 13.51 22.82
N LEU A 143 -28.28 13.85 23.80
CA LEU A 143 -28.75 14.42 25.07
C LEU A 143 -29.43 15.79 24.89
N GLU A 144 -28.91 16.65 24.01
CA GLU A 144 -29.55 17.93 23.71
C GLU A 144 -30.90 17.78 23.02
N GLU A 145 -31.02 16.85 22.07
CA GLU A 145 -32.29 16.55 21.40
C GLU A 145 -33.36 16.06 22.37
N GLU A 146 -33.02 15.14 23.28
CA GLU A 146 -33.94 14.66 24.32
C GLU A 146 -34.42 15.80 25.24
N ARG A 147 -33.52 16.70 25.61
CA ARG A 147 -33.87 17.91 26.40
C ARG A 147 -34.78 18.86 25.63
N ARG A 148 -34.63 18.97 24.30
CA ARG A 148 -35.52 19.78 23.44
C ARG A 148 -36.90 19.14 23.28
N ARG A 149 -36.99 17.80 23.19
CA ARG A 149 -38.27 17.06 23.10
C ARG A 149 -39.07 17.04 24.40
N SER A 150 -38.38 17.25 25.53
CA SER A 150 -38.99 17.25 26.88
C SER A 150 -39.49 18.64 27.34
N ARG A 151 -39.36 19.68 26.49
CA ARG A 151 -39.85 21.05 26.72
C ARG A 151 -41.03 21.34 25.80
#